data_AF-A0A0H5Q524-F1
#
_entry.id   AF-A0A0H5Q524-F1
#
_cell.length_a   1.000
_cell.length_b   1.000
_cell.length_c   1.000
_cell.angle_alpha   90.00
_cell.angle_beta   90.00
_cell.angle_gamma   90.00
#
_symmetry.space_group_name_H-M   'P 1'
#
loop_
_entity.id
_entity.type
_entity.pdbx_description
1 polymer ?
#
loop_
_entity_poly.entity_id
_entity_poly.type
_entity_poly.pdbx_seq_one_letter_code
_entity_poly.pdbx_strand_id
1 'polypeptide(L)'
;MTKSKPAKIQDPIASMGDGQPEDQHVVMVRGKTSGAAYFAPAEPAAYRRLSPQQQVYVASVQEHGAALVEMQERLDELVAEARSADVSWHLIGWSLGMTGEGARQRWGIA
;
A
#
# COMPACT_ATOMS: atom_id res chain seq x y z
N MET A 1 13.97 56.44 -33.11
CA MET A 1 15.00 56.85 -32.13
C MET A 1 14.29 57.36 -30.89
N THR A 2 14.15 56.52 -29.87
CA THR A 2 13.47 56.84 -28.60
C THR A 2 14.41 56.54 -27.44
N LYS A 3 14.60 57.54 -26.56
CA LYS A 3 15.40 57.47 -25.34
C LYS A 3 14.67 56.66 -24.27
N SER A 4 15.38 55.88 -23.47
CA SER A 4 14.91 55.45 -22.14
C SER A 4 16.06 55.51 -21.14
N LYS A 5 15.84 56.26 -20.05
CA LYS A 5 16.65 56.27 -18.82
C LYS A 5 15.94 55.40 -17.74
N PRO A 6 16.64 54.99 -16.67
CA PRO A 6 16.59 53.65 -16.08
C PRO A 6 15.80 53.56 -14.77
N ALA A 7 15.43 52.35 -14.32
CA ALA A 7 15.22 52.03 -12.90
C ALA A 7 15.17 50.52 -12.58
N LYS A 8 16.11 50.11 -11.70
CA LYS A 8 15.99 49.24 -10.51
C LYS A 8 15.41 47.81 -10.61
N ILE A 9 16.34 46.85 -10.51
CA ILE A 9 16.42 45.66 -9.60
C ILE A 9 15.10 44.98 -9.20
N GLN A 10 14.93 43.74 -9.67
CA GLN A 10 14.45 42.60 -8.86
C GLN A 10 15.22 41.33 -9.27
N ASP A 11 15.96 40.74 -8.34
CA ASP A 11 16.38 39.32 -8.39
C ASP A 11 15.22 38.45 -7.88
N PRO A 12 15.13 37.13 -8.16
CA PRO A 12 15.54 36.35 -9.34
C PRO A 12 14.32 35.67 -10.01
N ILE A 13 14.46 35.19 -11.24
CA ILE A 13 13.63 34.09 -11.76
C ILE A 13 14.55 32.90 -11.96
N ALA A 14 14.70 32.07 -10.92
CA ALA A 14 15.19 30.72 -11.08
C ALA A 14 13.99 29.78 -10.95
N SER A 15 13.41 29.50 -12.11
CA SER A 15 12.43 28.46 -12.34
C SER A 15 13.04 27.09 -12.03
N MET A 16 12.24 26.26 -11.35
CA MET A 16 12.11 24.81 -11.47
C MET A 16 13.37 23.99 -11.77
N GLY A 17 13.79 23.21 -10.78
CA GLY A 17 14.46 21.92 -11.00
C GLY A 17 13.70 20.85 -10.22
N ASP A 18 12.89 20.06 -10.93
CA ASP A 18 12.34 18.79 -10.48
C ASP A 18 13.45 17.85 -9.97
N GLY A 19 13.20 17.11 -8.89
CA GLY A 19 14.05 15.96 -8.57
C GLY A 19 14.04 15.43 -7.14
N GLN A 20 13.08 14.54 -6.88
CA GLN A 20 13.04 13.48 -5.84
C GLN A 20 12.66 13.83 -4.39
N PRO A 21 11.56 13.23 -3.86
CA PRO A 21 11.38 13.05 -2.44
C PRO A 21 12.23 11.84 -1.98
N GLU A 22 13.09 12.09 -1.02
CA GLU A 22 13.99 11.11 -0.41
C GLU A 22 13.21 10.23 0.58
N ASP A 23 12.34 9.37 0.04
CA ASP A 23 11.48 8.43 0.78
C ASP A 23 12.13 7.03 0.90
N GLN A 24 13.41 6.98 1.28
CA GLN A 24 14.10 5.72 1.55
C GLN A 24 14.88 5.76 2.87
N HIS A 25 14.15 5.73 3.98
CA HIS A 25 14.67 5.19 5.21
C HIS A 25 13.78 4.00 5.61
N VAL A 26 14.34 2.79 5.59
CA VAL A 26 13.70 1.60 6.14
C VAL A 26 14.33 1.37 7.53
N VAL A 27 13.52 1.35 8.58
CA VAL A 27 14.00 1.10 9.94
C VAL A 27 13.70 -0.36 10.29
N MET A 28 14.74 -1.11 10.66
CA MET A 28 14.56 -2.46 11.18
C MET A 28 13.97 -2.40 12.59
N VAL A 29 12.77 -2.96 12.77
CA VAL A 29 12.19 -3.18 14.11
C VAL A 29 12.35 -4.66 14.46
N ARG A 30 13.08 -4.94 15.54
CA ARG A 30 13.26 -6.31 16.04
C ARG A 30 12.00 -6.75 16.79
N GLY A 31 11.28 -7.74 16.25
CA GLY A 31 10.12 -8.34 16.92
C GLY A 31 10.53 -9.06 18.22
N LYS A 32 9.78 -8.82 19.31
CA LYS A 32 10.09 -9.35 20.66
C LYS A 32 9.82 -10.86 20.83
N THR A 33 9.10 -11.51 19.92
CA THR A 33 8.59 -12.87 20.14
C THR A 33 9.14 -13.95 19.20
N SER A 34 9.71 -13.60 18.03
CA SER A 34 10.05 -14.62 17.03
C SER A 34 11.40 -14.42 16.31
N GLY A 35 12.18 -13.40 16.64
CA GLY A 35 13.47 -13.13 15.98
C GLY A 35 13.38 -12.74 14.49
N ALA A 36 12.18 -12.73 13.90
CA ALA A 36 11.94 -12.21 12.57
C ALA A 36 12.12 -10.68 12.57
N ALA A 37 13.03 -10.20 11.72
CA ALA A 37 13.11 -8.78 11.39
C ALA A 37 11.97 -8.48 10.41
N TYR A 38 10.97 -7.72 10.86
CA TYR A 38 9.97 -7.19 9.95
C TYR A 38 10.52 -5.89 9.37
N PHE A 39 10.53 -5.79 8.04
CA PHE A 39 10.74 -4.53 7.34
C PHE A 39 9.48 -3.70 7.49
N ALA A 40 9.33 -3.01 8.62
CA ALA A 40 8.39 -1.90 8.69
C ALA A 40 9.01 -0.74 7.89
N PRO A 41 8.36 -0.20 6.84
CA PRO A 41 8.81 1.08 6.30
C PRO A 41 8.91 2.06 7.47
N ALA A 42 10.02 2.80 7.58
CA ALA A 42 10.07 3.86 8.60
C ALA A 42 8.83 4.73 8.38
N GLU A 43 8.15 5.11 9.47
CA GLU A 43 6.98 5.98 9.36
C GLU A 43 7.28 7.08 8.34
N PRO A 44 6.53 7.12 7.21
CA PRO A 44 6.82 8.07 6.16
C PRO A 44 6.91 9.47 6.77
N ALA A 45 7.82 10.32 6.30
CA ALA A 45 7.93 11.67 6.83
C ALA A 45 6.58 12.43 6.77
N ALA A 46 5.72 12.03 5.82
CA ALA A 46 4.33 12.46 5.70
C ALA A 46 3.46 12.11 6.93
N TYR A 47 3.62 10.94 7.56
CA TYR A 47 2.84 10.52 8.74
C TYR A 47 3.06 11.46 9.92
N ARG A 48 4.32 11.87 10.16
CA ARG A 48 4.68 12.80 11.26
C ARG A 48 4.08 14.19 11.09
N ARG A 49 3.70 14.57 9.86
CA ARG A 49 3.05 15.86 9.56
C ARG A 49 1.54 15.84 9.74
N LEU A 50 0.95 14.67 10.01
CA LEU A 50 -0.47 14.51 10.24
C LEU A 50 -0.85 14.98 11.65
N SER A 51 -2.05 15.55 11.78
CA SER A 51 -2.65 15.80 13.10
C SER A 51 -2.92 14.48 13.84
N PRO A 52 -3.04 14.49 15.19
CA PRO A 52 -3.31 13.27 15.96
C PRO A 52 -4.55 12.52 15.47
N GLN A 53 -5.62 13.23 15.09
CA GLN A 53 -6.83 12.61 14.56
C GLN A 53 -6.59 11.92 13.20
N GLN A 54 -5.78 12.53 12.33
CA GLN A 54 -5.41 11.93 11.04
C GLN A 54 -4.53 10.70 11.23
N GLN A 55 -3.62 10.72 12.20
CA GLN A 55 -2.78 9.57 12.56
C GLN A 55 -3.63 8.37 13.01
N VAL A 56 -4.70 8.61 13.79
CA VAL A 56 -5.66 7.57 14.19
C VAL A 56 -6.37 6.96 12.98
N TYR A 57 -6.81 7.77 12.02
CA TYR A 57 -7.43 7.23 10.80
C TYR A 57 -6.47 6.38 9.98
N VAL A 58 -5.21 6.82 9.83
CA VAL A 58 -4.20 6.03 9.11
C VAL A 58 -3.91 4.72 9.84
N ALA A 59 -3.80 4.73 11.17
CA ALA A 59 -3.62 3.52 11.96
C ALA A 59 -4.80 2.56 11.77
N SER A 60 -6.03 3.08 11.76
CA SER A 60 -7.23 2.27 11.51
C SER A 60 -7.23 1.65 10.11
N VAL A 61 -6.81 2.39 9.07
CA VAL A 61 -6.64 1.85 7.72
C VAL A 61 -5.57 0.76 7.68
N GLN A 62 -4.44 0.94 8.37
CA GLN A 62 -3.39 -0.06 8.45
C GLN A 62 -3.87 -1.34 9.14
N GLU A 63 -4.58 -1.22 10.25
CA GLU A 63 -5.16 -2.35 10.99
C GLU A 63 -6.14 -3.14 10.12
N HIS A 64 -7.09 -2.46 9.48
CA HIS A 64 -8.06 -3.13 8.61
C HIS A 64 -7.41 -3.68 7.34
N GLY A 65 -6.39 -3.00 6.82
CA GLY A 65 -5.59 -3.49 5.70
C GLY A 65 -4.87 -4.80 6.04
N ALA A 66 -4.28 -4.90 7.23
CA ALA A 66 -3.67 -6.14 7.71
C ALA A 66 -4.71 -7.26 7.88
N ALA A 67 -5.85 -6.96 8.51
CA ALA A 67 -6.93 -7.93 8.66
C ALA A 67 -7.48 -8.44 7.32
N LEU A 68 -7.56 -7.57 6.30
CA LEU A 68 -7.96 -7.97 4.95
C LEU A 68 -6.97 -8.95 4.31
N VAL A 69 -5.66 -8.75 4.52
CA VAL A 69 -4.63 -9.68 4.04
C VAL A 69 -4.78 -11.04 4.73
N GLU A 70 -4.91 -11.07 6.05
CA GLU A 70 -5.09 -12.31 6.82
C GLU A 70 -6.36 -13.08 6.39
N MET A 71 -7.48 -12.36 6.19
CA MET A 71 -8.72 -12.96 5.69
C MET A 71 -8.56 -13.51 4.26
N GLN A 72 -7.79 -12.82 3.42
CA GLN A 72 -7.53 -13.28 2.06
C GLN A 72 -6.66 -14.55 2.05
N GLU A 73 -5.61 -14.60 2.86
CA GLU A 73 -4.78 -15.80 3.04
C GLU A 73 -5.62 -16.99 3.52
N ARG A 74 -6.48 -16.76 4.53
CA ARG A 74 -7.37 -17.81 5.02
C ARG A 74 -8.38 -18.28 3.96
N LEU A 75 -8.88 -17.37 3.13
CA LEU A 75 -9.74 -17.74 2.01
C LEU A 75 -8.99 -18.62 1.00
N ASP A 76 -7.73 -18.28 0.70
CA ASP A 76 -6.91 -19.06 -0.23
C ASP A 76 -6.68 -20.49 0.29
N GLU A 77 -6.40 -20.65 1.59
CA GLU A 77 -6.31 -21.96 2.25
C GLU A 77 -7.61 -22.74 2.16
N LEU A 78 -8.75 -22.12 2.50
CA LEU A 78 -10.06 -22.77 2.47
C LEU A 78 -10.46 -23.22 1.06
N VAL A 79 -10.12 -22.43 0.03
CA VAL A 79 -10.34 -22.81 -1.36
C VAL A 79 -9.47 -24.03 -1.71
N ALA A 80 -8.20 -24.06 -1.29
CA ALA A 80 -7.33 -25.21 -1.50
C ALA A 80 -7.84 -26.48 -0.78
N GLU A 81 -8.27 -26.36 0.48
CA GLU A 81 -8.91 -27.45 1.25
C GLU A 81 -10.16 -27.97 0.52
N ALA A 82 -11.06 -27.08 0.09
CA ALA A 82 -12.26 -27.45 -0.67
C ALA A 82 -11.93 -28.15 -1.99
N ARG A 83 -10.90 -27.68 -2.70
CA ARG A 83 -10.43 -28.32 -3.93
C ARG A 83 -9.83 -29.70 -3.69
N SER A 84 -9.10 -29.89 -2.59
CA SER A 84 -8.57 -31.21 -2.19
C SER A 84 -9.68 -32.20 -1.82
N ALA A 85 -10.85 -31.69 -1.42
CA ALA A 85 -12.08 -32.46 -1.18
C ALA A 85 -12.97 -32.58 -2.43
N ASP A 86 -12.40 -32.37 -3.63
CA ASP A 86 -13.09 -32.48 -4.93
C ASP A 86 -14.28 -31.53 -5.14
N VAL A 87 -14.43 -30.47 -4.35
CA VAL A 87 -15.50 -29.47 -4.54
C VAL A 87 -15.28 -28.71 -5.85
N SER A 88 -16.23 -28.79 -6.78
CA SER A 88 -16.08 -28.16 -8.10
C SER A 88 -15.85 -26.65 -8.04
N TRP A 89 -15.07 -26.13 -9.00
CA TRP A 89 -14.88 -24.68 -9.17
C TRP A 89 -16.20 -23.90 -9.31
N HIS A 90 -17.23 -24.51 -9.91
CA HIS A 90 -18.55 -23.90 -10.02
C HIS A 90 -19.19 -23.62 -8.65
N LEU A 91 -19.15 -24.58 -7.73
CA LEU A 91 -19.71 -24.41 -6.38
C LEU A 91 -18.89 -23.42 -5.54
N ILE A 92 -17.56 -23.44 -5.67
CA ILE A 92 -16.68 -22.46 -5.01
C ILE A 92 -16.96 -21.06 -5.54
N GLY A 93 -17.11 -20.90 -6.85
CA GLY A 93 -17.47 -19.62 -7.45
C GLY A 93 -18.83 -19.13 -6.93
N TRP A 94 -19.85 -19.99 -6.97
CA TRP A 94 -21.21 -19.65 -6.51
C TRP A 94 -21.24 -19.19 -5.05
N SER A 95 -20.53 -19.88 -4.15
CA SER A 95 -20.49 -19.50 -2.73
C SER A 95 -19.81 -18.17 -2.46
N LEU A 96 -18.87 -17.78 -3.32
CA LEU A 96 -18.15 -16.51 -3.26
C LEU A 96 -18.78 -15.41 -4.12
N GLY A 97 -19.95 -15.67 -4.72
CA GLY A 97 -20.65 -14.69 -5.55
C GLY A 97 -19.97 -14.41 -6.89
N MET A 98 -19.20 -15.36 -7.44
CA MET A 98 -18.51 -15.25 -8.72
C MET A 98 -18.75 -16.47 -9.63
N THR A 99 -18.28 -16.40 -10.87
CA THR A 99 -18.36 -17.56 -11.78
C THR A 99 -17.33 -18.61 -11.40
N GLY A 100 -17.61 -19.88 -11.71
CA GLY A 100 -16.63 -20.96 -11.50
C GLY A 100 -15.35 -20.77 -12.31
N GLU A 101 -15.43 -20.18 -13.50
CA GLU A 101 -14.27 -19.83 -14.31
C GLU A 101 -13.43 -18.74 -13.62
N GLY A 102 -14.06 -17.73 -13.01
CA GLY A 102 -13.37 -16.70 -12.23
C GLY A 102 -12.64 -17.30 -11.02
N ALA A 103 -13.30 -18.22 -10.30
CA ALA A 103 -12.67 -18.94 -9.19
C ALA A 103 -11.47 -19.78 -9.66
N ARG A 104 -11.62 -20.52 -10.77
CA ARG A 104 -10.55 -21.33 -11.35
C ARG A 104 -9.36 -20.47 -11.79
N GLN A 105 -9.60 -19.33 -12.43
CA GLN A 105 -8.52 -18.44 -12.86
C GLN A 105 -7.74 -17.87 -11.68
N ARG A 106 -8.44 -17.59 -10.57
CA ARG A 106 -7.83 -17.02 -9.37
C ARG A 106 -7.03 -18.03 -8.55
N TRP A 107 -7.56 -19.23 -8.35
CA TRP A 107 -6.98 -20.23 -7.42
C TRP A 107 -6.49 -21.52 -8.10
N GLY A 108 -6.75 -21.70 -9.39
CA GLY A 108 -6.44 -22.94 -10.12
C GLY A 108 -5.05 -23.00 -10.76
N ILE A 109 -4.17 -22.03 -10.48
CA ILE A 109 -2.78 -21.97 -11.01
C ILE A 109 -1.74 -22.31 -9.92
N ALA A 110 -2.13 -23.09 -8.91
CA ALA A 110 -1.20 -23.67 -7.93
C ALA A 110 -0.73 -25.06 -8.39
#